data_AF-A0A3S1ZW08-F1
#
_entry.id   AF-A0A3S1ZW08-F1
#
_cell.length_a   1.000
_cell.length_b   1.000
_cell.length_c   1.000
_cell.angle_alpha   90.00
_cell.angle_beta   90.00
_cell.angle_gamma   90.00
#
_symmetry.space_group_name_H-M   'P 1'
#
loop_
_entity.id
_entity.type
_entity.pdbx_description
1 polymer ?
#
loop_
_entity_poly.entity_id
_entity_poly.type
_entity_poly.pdbx_seq_one_letter_code
_entity_poly.pdbx_strand_id
1 'polypeptide(L)'
;LYRRLLVAVSGNRTIAATFAILFILAFLVIPIALAGTYAINEVREWVAWAIETNRHGAVTPHWIATMPVVGEWLNEQWTTNFGHPGGIGELIQLVSGANIGSIYRGVLAAGGSAFGLLLTLLFMMIALFFAYRDGEHFAGQVDRLGERILPARWERISRVVPATISSTVTGMTVIAIGEGLVLGIAYWLAGVPSPVTLGALTGVMALIPGGAPLSFTLVSIYLAASGSPMAGLALFLWGSVELFIVDKTLRPKLVG
;
A
#
# COMPACT_ATOMS: atom_id res chain seq x y z
N LEU A 1 6.76 22.37 2.06
CA LEU A 1 7.40 21.96 3.32
C LEU A 1 8.87 22.39 3.40
N TYR A 2 9.73 21.95 2.47
CA TYR A 2 11.17 22.23 2.44
C TYR A 2 11.54 23.73 2.56
N ARG A 3 10.91 24.63 1.78
CA ARG A 3 11.16 26.09 1.91
C ARG A 3 10.81 26.66 3.30
N ARG A 4 9.78 26.12 3.98
CA ARG A 4 9.43 26.53 5.36
C ARG A 4 10.44 25.99 6.38
N LEU A 5 10.92 24.75 6.19
CA LEU A 5 12.02 24.17 6.97
C LEU A 5 13.34 24.93 6.78
N LEU A 6 13.63 25.39 5.56
CA LEU A 6 14.85 26.14 5.24
C LEU A 6 14.88 27.51 5.92
N VAL A 7 13.71 28.18 6.01
CA VAL A 7 13.55 29.42 6.80
C VAL A 7 13.68 29.12 8.31
N ALA A 8 13.10 28.02 8.79
CA ALA A 8 13.18 27.63 10.20
C ALA A 8 14.60 27.24 10.65
N VAL A 9 15.44 26.73 9.73
CA VAL A 9 16.83 26.32 10.01
C VAL A 9 17.84 27.39 9.54
N SER A 10 17.42 28.66 9.50
CA SER A 10 18.31 29.80 9.25
C SER A 10 19.15 29.68 7.96
N GLY A 11 18.60 29.04 6.92
CA GLY A 11 19.23 28.91 5.59
C GLY A 11 20.24 27.78 5.44
N ASN A 12 20.48 26.95 6.46
CA ASN A 12 21.40 25.82 6.34
C ASN A 12 20.74 24.64 5.58
N ARG A 13 21.06 24.55 4.29
CA ARG A 13 20.49 23.58 3.33
C ARG A 13 20.73 22.13 3.72
N THR A 14 21.87 21.83 4.33
CA THR A 14 22.23 20.45 4.71
C THR A 14 21.32 19.95 5.83
N ILE A 15 21.10 20.78 6.85
CA ILE A 15 20.24 20.41 8.00
C ILE A 15 18.77 20.30 7.56
N ALA A 16 18.29 21.22 6.72
CA ALA A 16 16.93 21.15 6.18
C ALA A 16 16.69 19.89 5.32
N ALA A 17 17.67 19.49 4.51
CA ALA A 17 17.59 18.27 3.70
C ALA A 17 17.63 17.01 4.60
N THR A 18 18.48 16.98 5.63
CA THR A 18 18.53 15.87 6.60
C THR A 18 17.21 15.70 7.33
N PHE A 19 16.60 16.77 7.83
CA PHE A 19 15.28 16.68 8.49
C PHE A 19 14.17 16.22 7.54
N ALA A 20 14.18 16.69 6.29
CA ALA A 20 13.20 16.26 5.29
C ALA A 20 13.32 14.75 5.00
N ILE A 21 14.54 14.23 4.91
CA ILE A 21 14.78 12.79 4.72
C ILE A 21 14.40 12.00 5.96
N LEU A 22 14.75 12.48 7.14
CA LEU A 22 14.43 11.80 8.40
C LEU A 22 12.91 11.71 8.59
N PHE A 23 12.17 12.75 8.18
CA PHE A 23 10.72 12.74 8.12
C PHE A 23 10.19 11.67 7.15
N ILE A 24 10.73 11.58 5.94
CA ILE A 24 10.33 10.54 4.96
C ILE A 24 10.66 9.13 5.48
N LEU A 25 11.83 8.95 6.09
CA LEU A 25 12.23 7.69 6.71
C LEU A 25 11.23 7.28 7.80
N ALA A 26 10.89 8.21 8.70
CA ALA A 26 9.99 7.96 9.82
C ALA A 26 8.55 7.70 9.38
N PHE A 27 8.01 8.50 8.45
CA PHE A 27 6.59 8.44 8.08
C PHE A 27 6.27 7.47 6.94
N LEU A 28 7.24 7.16 6.08
CA LEU A 28 7.00 6.31 4.90
C LEU A 28 7.78 5.00 5.00
N VAL A 29 9.10 5.06 5.18
CA VAL A 29 9.96 3.87 5.06
C VAL A 29 9.76 2.92 6.24
N ILE A 30 9.74 3.43 7.48
CA ILE A 30 9.58 2.58 8.67
C ILE A 30 8.23 1.85 8.68
N PRO A 31 7.07 2.51 8.45
CA PRO A 31 5.78 1.81 8.42
C PRO A 31 5.71 0.74 7.34
N ILE A 32 6.23 1.01 6.14
CA ILE A 32 6.26 0.04 5.04
C ILE A 32 7.18 -1.14 5.39
N ALA A 33 8.35 -0.89 5.97
CA ALA A 33 9.27 -1.94 6.39
C ALA A 33 8.63 -2.83 7.47
N LEU A 34 7.99 -2.22 8.48
CA LEU A 34 7.26 -2.94 9.52
C LEU A 34 6.13 -3.78 8.91
N ALA A 35 5.26 -3.18 8.08
CA ALA A 35 4.20 -3.90 7.39
C ALA A 35 4.74 -5.08 6.55
N GLY A 36 5.86 -4.88 5.87
CA GLY A 36 6.58 -5.94 5.15
C GLY A 36 7.05 -7.07 6.07
N THR A 37 7.62 -6.75 7.23
CA THR A 37 8.01 -7.78 8.22
C THR A 37 6.82 -8.55 8.78
N TYR A 38 5.71 -7.86 9.08
CA TYR A 38 4.47 -8.51 9.52
C TYR A 38 3.94 -9.45 8.43
N ALA A 39 3.87 -8.99 7.18
CA ALA A 39 3.42 -9.82 6.07
C ALA A 39 4.31 -11.05 5.86
N ILE A 40 5.64 -10.92 5.98
CA ILE A 40 6.56 -12.04 5.86
C ILE A 40 6.36 -13.05 7.00
N ASN A 41 6.16 -12.57 8.23
CA ASN A 41 5.91 -13.43 9.38
C ASN A 41 4.58 -14.17 9.25
N GLU A 42 3.52 -13.46 8.82
CA GLU A 42 2.21 -14.03 8.53
C GLU A 42 2.32 -15.15 7.49
N VAL A 43 3.01 -14.90 6.37
CA VAL A 43 3.23 -15.93 5.33
C VAL A 43 3.96 -17.15 5.90
N ARG A 44 4.94 -16.96 6.80
CA ARG A 44 5.64 -18.08 7.46
C ARG A 44 4.70 -18.89 8.33
N GLU A 45 3.82 -18.23 9.10
CA GLU A 45 2.81 -18.90 9.92
C GLU A 45 1.82 -19.68 9.07
N TRP A 46 1.35 -19.11 7.96
CA TRP A 46 0.44 -19.76 7.03
C TRP A 46 1.10 -20.97 6.35
N VAL A 47 2.37 -20.86 5.96
CA VAL A 47 3.14 -21.98 5.40
C VAL A 47 3.34 -23.07 6.45
N ALA A 48 3.66 -22.72 7.70
CA ALA A 48 3.80 -23.67 8.79
C ALA A 48 2.47 -24.39 9.07
N TRP A 49 1.36 -23.65 9.15
CA TRP A 49 0.02 -24.21 9.27
C TRP A 49 -0.34 -25.14 8.11
N ALA A 50 0.00 -24.76 6.87
CA ALA A 50 -0.26 -25.60 5.70
C ALA A 50 0.55 -26.90 5.75
N ILE A 51 1.82 -26.85 6.16
CA ILE A 51 2.65 -28.06 6.31
C ILE A 51 2.10 -28.96 7.42
N GLU A 52 1.70 -28.39 8.55
CA GLU A 52 1.17 -29.13 9.70
C GLU A 52 -0.19 -29.77 9.38
N THR A 53 -1.06 -29.01 8.73
CA THR A 53 -2.35 -29.49 8.21
C THR A 53 -2.15 -30.60 7.17
N ASN A 54 -1.14 -30.49 6.32
CA ASN A 54 -0.85 -31.55 5.35
C ASN A 54 -0.36 -32.85 6.03
N ARG A 55 0.25 -32.77 7.20
CA ARG A 55 0.74 -33.93 7.96
C ARG A 55 -0.36 -34.64 8.74
N HIS A 56 -1.25 -33.88 9.38
CA HIS A 56 -2.23 -34.42 10.32
C HIS A 56 -3.68 -34.41 9.80
N GLY A 57 -3.95 -33.72 8.69
CA GLY A 57 -5.29 -33.34 8.27
C GLY A 57 -5.83 -32.18 9.14
N ALA A 58 -6.71 -31.34 8.59
CA ALA A 58 -7.40 -30.31 9.36
C ALA A 58 -8.90 -30.61 9.45
N VAL A 59 -9.41 -30.56 10.67
CA VAL A 59 -10.85 -30.47 10.91
C VAL A 59 -11.38 -29.13 10.39
N THR A 60 -12.58 -29.15 9.81
CA THR A 60 -13.22 -27.94 9.28
C THR A 60 -13.36 -26.90 10.40
N PRO A 61 -12.83 -25.68 10.22
CA PRO A 61 -13.05 -24.59 11.16
C PRO A 61 -14.53 -24.35 11.39
N HIS A 62 -14.92 -24.16 12.66
CA HIS A 62 -16.33 -24.06 13.04
C HIS A 62 -17.07 -22.93 12.31
N TRP A 63 -16.38 -21.82 12.02
CA TRP A 63 -16.95 -20.67 11.28
C TRP A 63 -17.32 -21.00 9.83
N ILE A 64 -16.61 -21.94 9.18
CA ILE A 64 -16.92 -22.42 7.83
C ILE A 64 -18.17 -23.30 7.87
N ALA A 65 -18.23 -24.22 8.84
CA ALA A 65 -19.36 -25.13 9.00
C ALA A 65 -20.66 -24.41 9.38
N THR A 66 -20.58 -23.29 10.11
CA THR A 66 -21.75 -22.52 10.54
C THR A 66 -22.25 -21.48 9.53
N MET A 67 -21.67 -21.39 8.32
CA MET A 67 -22.12 -20.42 7.33
C MET A 67 -23.54 -20.73 6.83
N PRO A 68 -24.46 -19.75 6.83
CA PRO A 68 -25.79 -19.96 6.27
C PRO A 68 -25.70 -20.22 4.76
N VAL A 69 -26.54 -21.15 4.26
CA VAL A 69 -26.67 -21.56 2.84
C VAL A 69 -25.51 -22.39 2.29
N VAL A 70 -24.26 -22.12 2.66
CA VAL A 70 -23.07 -22.74 2.02
C VAL A 70 -22.23 -23.60 2.99
N GLY A 71 -22.51 -23.55 4.30
CA GLY A 71 -21.68 -24.16 5.33
C GLY A 71 -21.54 -25.67 5.23
N GLU A 72 -22.62 -26.40 4.93
CA GLU A 72 -22.58 -27.86 4.76
C GLU A 72 -21.77 -28.28 3.53
N TRP A 73 -21.99 -27.60 2.40
CA TRP A 73 -21.23 -27.86 1.17
C TRP A 73 -19.74 -27.55 1.35
N LEU A 74 -19.41 -26.41 1.97
CA LEU A 74 -18.03 -26.06 2.29
C LEU A 74 -17.40 -27.06 3.27
N ASN A 75 -18.17 -27.55 4.24
CA ASN A 75 -17.70 -28.54 5.20
C ASN A 75 -17.40 -29.89 4.51
N GLU A 76 -18.25 -30.36 3.60
CA GLU A 76 -17.98 -31.58 2.82
C GLU A 76 -16.76 -31.42 1.93
N GLN A 77 -16.63 -30.31 1.21
CA GLN A 77 -15.46 -30.04 0.37
C GLN A 77 -14.17 -29.91 1.19
N TRP A 78 -14.25 -29.29 2.37
CA TRP A 78 -13.12 -29.18 3.28
C TRP A 78 -12.69 -30.54 3.81
N THR A 79 -13.63 -31.36 4.26
CA THR A 79 -13.34 -32.70 4.80
C THR A 79 -12.78 -33.63 3.72
N THR A 80 -13.30 -33.53 2.49
CA THR A 80 -12.86 -34.35 1.35
C THR A 80 -11.44 -34.00 0.91
N ASN A 81 -11.07 -32.71 0.89
CA ASN A 81 -9.79 -32.26 0.33
C ASN A 81 -8.71 -31.97 1.38
N PHE A 82 -9.08 -31.68 2.63
CA PHE A 82 -8.17 -31.28 3.71
C PHE A 82 -8.31 -32.14 4.97
N GLY A 83 -9.29 -33.05 5.03
CA GLY A 83 -9.55 -33.91 6.18
C GLY A 83 -8.62 -35.13 6.30
N HIS A 84 -7.76 -35.39 5.31
CA HIS A 84 -6.79 -36.47 5.34
C HIS A 84 -5.33 -35.97 5.20
N PRO A 85 -4.35 -36.71 5.77
CA PRO A 85 -2.94 -36.45 5.51
C PRO A 85 -2.67 -36.44 3.99
N GLY A 86 -1.93 -35.45 3.52
CA GLY A 86 -1.57 -35.29 2.10
C GLY A 86 -2.56 -34.49 1.23
N GLY A 87 -3.73 -34.12 1.73
CA GLY A 87 -4.76 -33.43 0.93
C GLY A 87 -4.36 -32.05 0.39
N ILE A 88 -3.57 -31.28 1.15
CA ILE A 88 -2.96 -30.02 0.67
C ILE A 88 -1.96 -30.31 -0.45
N GLY A 89 -1.17 -31.37 -0.31
CA GLY A 89 -0.23 -31.81 -1.34
C GLY A 89 -0.92 -32.16 -2.66
N GLU A 90 -2.05 -32.87 -2.59
CA GLU A 90 -2.86 -33.23 -3.76
C GLU A 90 -3.52 -32.00 -4.41
N LEU A 91 -4.05 -31.06 -3.63
CA LEU A 91 -4.59 -29.80 -4.14
C LEU A 91 -3.52 -28.94 -4.80
N ILE A 92 -2.33 -28.84 -4.19
CA ILE A 92 -1.20 -28.13 -4.80
C ILE A 92 -0.79 -28.82 -6.10
N GLN A 93 -0.80 -30.15 -6.17
CA GLN A 93 -0.52 -30.89 -7.41
C GLN A 93 -1.62 -30.70 -8.46
N LEU A 94 -2.90 -30.66 -8.07
CA LEU A 94 -4.04 -30.47 -8.96
C LEU A 94 -4.09 -29.04 -9.53
N VAL A 95 -3.83 -28.03 -8.69
CA VAL A 95 -3.81 -26.62 -9.09
C VAL A 95 -2.50 -26.26 -9.80
N SER A 96 -1.37 -26.84 -9.37
CA SER A 96 -0.06 -26.48 -9.92
C SER A 96 0.42 -27.38 -11.05
N GLY A 97 -0.21 -28.54 -11.29
CA GLY A 97 -0.23 -29.43 -12.47
C GLY A 97 1.08 -29.89 -13.13
N ALA A 98 2.15 -29.12 -13.07
CA ALA A 98 3.45 -29.35 -13.70
C ALA A 98 4.54 -28.35 -13.22
N ASN A 99 4.25 -27.42 -12.31
CA ASN A 99 5.13 -26.29 -12.01
C ASN A 99 5.36 -26.07 -10.51
N ILE A 100 5.79 -27.08 -9.74
CA ILE A 100 6.32 -26.86 -8.36
C ILE A 100 7.47 -25.81 -8.38
N GLY A 101 8.19 -25.72 -9.50
CA GLY A 101 9.18 -24.68 -9.74
C GLY A 101 8.64 -23.26 -9.83
N SER A 102 7.35 -23.00 -10.10
CA SER A 102 6.80 -21.62 -10.15
C SER A 102 6.53 -21.05 -8.76
N ILE A 103 6.14 -21.86 -7.79
CA ILE A 103 5.95 -21.42 -6.39
C ILE A 103 7.32 -21.14 -5.76
N TYR A 104 8.29 -22.04 -5.93
CA TYR A 104 9.66 -21.82 -5.44
C TYR A 104 10.35 -20.64 -6.13
N ARG A 105 10.16 -20.46 -7.45
CA ARG A 105 10.59 -19.26 -8.17
C ARG A 105 9.82 -18.01 -7.76
N GLY A 106 8.55 -18.11 -7.41
CA GLY A 106 7.75 -16.98 -6.91
C GLY A 106 8.25 -16.47 -5.57
N VAL A 107 8.56 -17.37 -4.64
CA VAL A 107 9.15 -17.04 -3.32
C VAL A 107 10.56 -16.47 -3.48
N LEU A 108 11.41 -17.08 -4.32
CA LEU A 108 12.76 -16.58 -4.60
C LEU A 108 12.76 -15.25 -5.37
N ALA A 109 11.84 -15.06 -6.33
CA ALA A 109 11.67 -13.80 -7.06
C ALA A 109 11.14 -12.70 -6.14
N ALA A 110 10.27 -13.02 -5.18
CA ALA A 110 9.83 -12.08 -4.14
C ALA A 110 10.98 -11.69 -3.19
N GLY A 111 11.87 -12.62 -2.84
CA GLY A 111 13.06 -12.33 -2.04
C GLY A 111 14.07 -11.44 -2.79
N GLY A 112 14.33 -11.74 -4.07
CA GLY A 112 15.19 -10.93 -4.93
C GLY A 112 14.63 -9.54 -5.23
N SER A 113 13.31 -9.41 -5.39
CA SER A 113 12.66 -8.12 -5.62
C SER A 113 12.67 -7.22 -4.39
N ALA A 114 12.60 -7.78 -3.18
CA ALA A 114 12.70 -7.02 -1.93
C ALA A 114 14.06 -6.32 -1.79
N PHE A 115 15.16 -7.00 -2.13
CA PHE A 115 16.49 -6.38 -2.13
C PHE A 115 16.60 -5.26 -3.18
N GLY A 116 16.06 -5.49 -4.38
CA GLY A 116 16.00 -4.47 -5.44
C GLY A 116 15.18 -3.23 -5.05
N LEU A 117 14.06 -3.42 -4.35
CA LEU A 117 13.25 -2.35 -3.79
C LEU A 117 14.02 -1.56 -2.72
N LEU A 118 14.72 -2.24 -1.82
CA LEU A 118 15.55 -1.62 -0.79
C LEU A 118 16.65 -0.75 -1.40
N LEU A 119 17.34 -1.28 -2.42
CA LEU A 119 18.40 -0.56 -3.12
C LEU A 119 17.84 0.64 -3.89
N THR A 120 16.68 0.48 -4.53
CA THR A 120 15.98 1.56 -5.24
C THR A 120 15.54 2.65 -4.28
N LEU A 121 14.99 2.30 -3.11
CA LEU A 121 14.63 3.24 -2.04
C LEU A 121 15.87 3.98 -1.53
N LEU A 122 17.00 3.29 -1.33
CA LEU A 122 18.26 3.90 -0.91
C LEU A 122 18.74 4.93 -1.95
N PHE A 123 18.83 4.54 -3.22
CA PHE A 123 19.26 5.44 -4.29
C PHE A 123 18.29 6.61 -4.49
N MET A 124 16.99 6.36 -4.39
CA MET A 124 15.97 7.41 -4.42
C MET A 124 16.17 8.39 -3.27
N MET A 125 16.47 7.92 -2.05
CA MET A 125 16.70 8.78 -0.90
C MET A 125 17.96 9.64 -1.06
N ILE A 126 19.04 9.04 -1.59
CA ILE A 126 20.28 9.75 -1.90
C ILE A 126 20.03 10.79 -2.99
N ALA A 127 19.35 10.41 -4.08
CA ALA A 127 18.99 11.34 -5.15
C ALA A 127 18.13 12.49 -4.62
N LEU A 128 17.15 12.20 -3.76
CA LEU A 128 16.30 13.19 -3.13
C LEU A 128 17.08 14.10 -2.16
N PHE A 129 18.08 13.57 -1.46
CA PHE A 129 19.00 14.37 -0.64
C PHE A 129 19.73 15.41 -1.46
N PHE A 130 20.38 14.99 -2.55
CA PHE A 130 21.10 15.89 -3.43
C PHE A 130 20.14 16.86 -4.14
N ALA A 131 18.97 16.38 -4.56
CA ALA A 131 17.94 17.23 -5.16
C ALA A 131 17.44 18.32 -4.19
N TYR A 132 17.26 18.01 -2.91
CA TYR A 132 16.90 19.02 -1.93
C TYR A 132 18.07 19.92 -1.54
N ARG A 133 19.27 19.37 -1.33
CA ARG A 133 20.46 20.12 -0.92
C ARG A 133 20.92 21.12 -1.99
N ASP A 134 21.04 20.64 -3.23
CA ASP A 134 21.66 21.36 -4.34
C ASP A 134 20.66 21.76 -5.43
N GLY A 135 19.36 21.58 -5.18
CA GLY A 135 18.28 21.80 -6.16
C GLY A 135 18.26 23.18 -6.79
N GLU A 136 18.60 24.25 -6.05
CA GLU A 136 18.66 25.61 -6.62
C GLU A 136 19.85 25.78 -7.58
N HIS A 137 20.99 25.14 -7.31
CA HIS A 137 22.13 25.13 -8.23
C HIS A 137 21.84 24.28 -9.46
N PHE A 138 21.23 23.11 -9.27
CA PHE A 138 20.83 22.22 -10.35
C PHE A 138 19.76 22.86 -11.24
N ALA A 139 18.74 23.49 -10.64
CA ALA A 139 17.71 24.24 -11.36
C ALA A 139 18.33 25.38 -12.18
N GLY A 140 19.25 26.15 -11.60
CA GLY A 140 19.95 27.21 -12.33
C GLY A 140 20.84 26.70 -13.49
N GLN A 141 21.42 25.50 -13.38
CA GLN A 141 22.15 24.87 -14.48
C GLN A 141 21.20 24.39 -15.58
N VAL A 142 20.09 23.77 -15.19
CA VAL A 142 19.03 23.32 -16.10
C VAL A 142 18.41 24.51 -16.83
N ASP A 143 18.21 25.65 -16.14
CA ASP A 143 17.72 26.88 -16.75
C ASP A 143 18.67 27.41 -17.83
N ARG A 144 19.97 27.50 -17.55
CA ARG A 144 20.95 27.94 -18.55
C ARG A 144 21.04 27.00 -19.76
N LEU A 145 20.96 25.69 -19.54
CA LEU A 145 20.94 24.68 -20.60
C LEU A 145 19.67 24.80 -21.44
N GLY A 146 18.53 24.98 -20.77
CA GLY A 146 17.22 25.07 -21.40
C GLY A 146 17.03 26.36 -22.20
N GLU A 147 17.49 27.50 -21.69
CA GLU A 147 17.53 28.77 -22.44
C GLU A 147 18.42 28.66 -23.68
N ARG A 148 19.52 27.88 -23.61
CA ARG A 148 20.43 27.68 -24.73
C ARG A 148 19.87 26.75 -25.81
N ILE A 149 19.07 25.74 -25.44
CA ILE A 149 18.51 24.76 -26.39
C ILE A 149 17.13 25.19 -26.91
N LEU A 150 16.30 25.83 -26.08
CA LEU A 150 14.90 26.20 -26.35
C LEU A 150 14.56 27.65 -25.93
N PRO A 151 15.26 28.67 -26.47
CA PRO A 151 15.19 30.05 -25.98
C PRO A 151 13.79 30.66 -25.93
N ALA A 152 12.90 30.33 -26.86
CA ALA A 152 11.53 30.89 -26.91
C ALA A 152 10.49 30.09 -26.10
N ARG A 153 10.80 28.87 -25.66
CA ARG A 153 9.83 27.95 -25.00
C ARG A 153 10.23 27.64 -23.56
N TRP A 154 11.50 27.80 -23.21
CA TRP A 154 12.04 27.45 -21.92
C TRP A 154 11.36 28.17 -20.76
N GLU A 155 11.16 29.48 -20.87
CA GLU A 155 10.53 30.28 -19.81
C GLU A 155 9.10 29.81 -19.46
N ARG A 156 8.35 29.33 -20.46
CA ARG A 156 7.02 28.74 -20.22
C ARG A 156 7.16 27.36 -19.57
N ILE A 157 8.09 26.52 -20.03
CA ILE A 157 8.30 25.16 -19.49
C ILE A 157 8.79 25.21 -18.04
N SER A 158 9.76 26.07 -17.72
CA SER A 158 10.35 26.19 -16.38
C SER A 158 9.35 26.70 -15.33
N ARG A 159 8.30 27.43 -15.74
CA ARG A 159 7.21 27.83 -14.85
C ARG A 159 6.08 26.81 -14.77
N VAL A 160 5.71 26.20 -15.89
CA VAL A 160 4.58 25.26 -15.95
C VAL A 160 4.91 23.94 -15.27
N VAL A 161 6.10 23.37 -15.48
CA VAL A 161 6.44 22.04 -14.93
C VAL A 161 6.40 22.02 -13.38
N PRO A 162 7.04 22.95 -12.65
CA PRO A 162 6.95 22.97 -11.20
C PRO A 162 5.52 23.27 -10.70
N ALA A 163 4.78 24.12 -11.41
CA ALA A 163 3.40 24.43 -11.07
C ALA A 163 2.49 23.21 -11.21
N THR A 164 2.64 22.44 -12.29
CA THR A 164 1.90 21.18 -12.49
C THR A 164 2.27 20.17 -11.43
N ILE A 165 3.57 19.94 -11.14
CA ILE A 165 3.99 19.02 -10.08
C ILE A 165 3.39 19.44 -8.73
N SER A 166 3.46 20.73 -8.39
CA SER A 166 2.90 21.24 -7.13
C SER A 166 1.37 21.09 -7.08
N SER A 167 0.68 21.31 -8.19
CA SER A 167 -0.77 21.11 -8.29
C SER A 167 -1.13 19.64 -8.07
N THR A 168 -0.42 18.73 -8.73
CA THR A 168 -0.58 17.29 -8.61
C THR A 168 -0.37 16.80 -7.17
N VAL A 169 0.70 17.24 -6.50
CA VAL A 169 0.97 16.89 -5.10
C VAL A 169 -0.11 17.43 -4.16
N THR A 170 -0.54 18.68 -4.38
CA THR A 170 -1.58 19.29 -3.55
C THR A 170 -2.93 18.59 -3.77
N GLY A 171 -3.27 18.27 -5.02
CA GLY A 171 -4.46 17.52 -5.38
C GLY A 171 -4.49 16.13 -4.75
N MET A 172 -3.38 15.37 -4.83
CA MET A 172 -3.27 14.07 -4.16
C MET A 172 -3.41 14.18 -2.64
N THR A 173 -2.83 15.22 -2.02
CA THR A 173 -2.93 15.42 -0.57
C THR A 173 -4.37 15.69 -0.14
N VAL A 174 -5.10 16.53 -0.89
CA VAL A 174 -6.51 16.81 -0.62
C VAL A 174 -7.37 15.55 -0.77
N ILE A 175 -7.12 14.76 -1.82
CA ILE A 175 -7.81 13.48 -2.04
C ILE A 175 -7.54 12.53 -0.87
N ALA A 176 -6.29 12.37 -0.46
CA ALA A 176 -5.91 11.49 0.65
C ALA A 176 -6.58 11.86 1.98
N ILE A 177 -6.72 13.15 2.27
CA ILE A 177 -7.48 13.64 3.44
C ILE A 177 -8.96 13.30 3.30
N GLY A 178 -9.53 13.49 2.10
CA GLY A 178 -10.92 13.14 1.80
C GLY A 178 -11.20 11.65 2.01
N GLU A 179 -10.38 10.77 1.44
CA GLU A 179 -10.50 9.31 1.60
C GLU A 179 -10.40 8.90 3.06
N GLY A 180 -9.42 9.44 3.81
CA GLY A 180 -9.28 9.14 5.24
C GLY A 180 -10.51 9.54 6.07
N LEU A 181 -11.16 10.67 5.73
CA LEU A 181 -12.39 11.12 6.39
C LEU A 181 -13.60 10.26 6.01
N VAL A 182 -13.81 10.02 4.72
CA VAL A 182 -14.97 9.27 4.21
C VAL A 182 -14.91 7.81 4.67
N LEU A 183 -13.75 7.16 4.54
CA LEU A 183 -13.54 5.80 5.04
C LEU A 183 -13.52 5.74 6.56
N GLY A 184 -13.00 6.77 7.24
CA GLY A 184 -13.07 6.88 8.70
C GLY A 184 -14.51 6.91 9.22
N ILE A 185 -15.41 7.63 8.54
CA ILE A 185 -16.85 7.64 8.84
C ILE A 185 -17.46 6.27 8.55
N ALA A 186 -17.10 5.63 7.43
CA ALA A 186 -17.56 4.29 7.10
C ALA A 186 -17.14 3.26 8.16
N TYR A 187 -15.90 3.33 8.66
CA TYR A 187 -15.41 2.48 9.75
C TYR A 187 -16.18 2.70 11.06
N TRP A 188 -16.58 3.94 11.35
CA TRP A 188 -17.38 4.25 12.52
C TRP A 188 -18.78 3.65 12.40
N LEU A 189 -19.43 3.80 11.25
CA LEU A 189 -20.75 3.22 10.97
C LEU A 189 -20.71 1.68 10.97
N ALA A 190 -19.61 1.08 10.52
CA ALA A 190 -19.41 -0.37 10.53
C ALA A 190 -19.11 -0.93 11.93
N GLY A 191 -18.79 -0.09 12.92
CA GLY A 191 -18.50 -0.51 14.30
C GLY A 191 -17.08 -1.03 14.51
N VAL A 192 -16.12 -0.60 13.68
CA VAL A 192 -14.71 -1.01 13.79
C VAL A 192 -14.08 -0.45 15.08
N PRO A 193 -13.21 -1.20 15.79
CA PRO A 193 -12.42 -0.66 16.89
C PRO A 193 -11.53 0.50 16.42
N SER A 194 -11.61 1.64 17.10
CA SER A 194 -10.85 2.86 16.80
C SER A 194 -10.95 3.37 15.33
N PRO A 195 -12.14 3.83 14.89
CA PRO A 195 -12.37 4.29 13.51
C PRO A 195 -11.50 5.46 13.09
N VAL A 196 -11.21 6.37 14.02
CA VAL A 196 -10.43 7.59 13.74
C VAL A 196 -8.98 7.25 13.40
N THR A 197 -8.34 6.34 14.14
CA THR A 197 -6.96 5.93 13.84
C THR A 197 -6.89 5.14 12.54
N LEU A 198 -7.88 4.29 12.25
CA LEU A 198 -7.91 3.52 11.01
C LEU A 198 -8.19 4.43 9.81
N GLY A 199 -9.11 5.39 9.91
CA GLY A 199 -9.33 6.40 8.88
C GLY A 199 -8.10 7.26 8.62
N ALA A 200 -7.39 7.68 9.68
CA ALA A 200 -6.12 8.40 9.54
C ALA A 200 -5.05 7.55 8.85
N LEU A 201 -4.93 6.27 9.21
CA LEU A 201 -4.02 5.32 8.57
C LEU A 201 -4.38 5.12 7.09
N THR A 202 -5.67 4.98 6.77
CA THR A 202 -6.16 4.87 5.39
C THR A 202 -5.84 6.12 4.58
N GLY A 203 -6.02 7.32 5.15
CA GLY A 203 -5.64 8.57 4.49
C GLY A 203 -4.13 8.69 4.23
N VAL A 204 -3.28 8.21 5.14
CA VAL A 204 -1.83 8.12 4.88
C VAL A 204 -1.54 7.09 3.78
N MET A 205 -2.20 5.94 3.82
CA MET A 205 -2.07 4.88 2.81
C MET A 205 -2.59 5.32 1.44
N ALA A 206 -3.56 6.22 1.35
CA ALA A 206 -4.06 6.80 0.10
C ALA A 206 -2.99 7.56 -0.69
N LEU A 207 -1.95 8.08 -0.03
CA LEU A 207 -0.80 8.70 -0.69
C LEU A 207 0.06 7.68 -1.45
N ILE A 208 -0.05 6.40 -1.08
CA ILE A 208 0.67 5.29 -1.71
C ILE A 208 -0.27 4.69 -2.77
N PRO A 209 0.19 4.48 -4.01
CA PRO A 209 -0.60 3.80 -5.03
C PRO A 209 -1.09 2.43 -4.53
N GLY A 210 -2.40 2.26 -4.45
CA GLY A 210 -3.03 1.01 -3.97
C GLY A 210 -3.14 0.87 -2.45
N GLY A 211 -2.64 1.83 -1.65
CA GLY A 211 -2.70 1.73 -0.19
C GLY A 211 -4.10 1.86 0.40
N ALA A 212 -4.94 2.76 -0.12
CA ALA A 212 -6.34 2.88 0.31
C ALA A 212 -7.16 1.58 0.06
N PRO A 213 -7.12 0.97 -1.14
CA PRO A 213 -7.70 -0.35 -1.41
C PRO A 213 -7.27 -1.42 -0.41
N LEU A 214 -5.96 -1.51 -0.15
CA LEU A 214 -5.42 -2.47 0.80
C LEU A 214 -5.98 -2.23 2.21
N SER A 215 -6.03 -0.97 2.65
CA SER A 215 -6.47 -0.61 3.99
C SER A 215 -7.93 -0.97 4.26
N PHE A 216 -8.88 -0.53 3.43
CA PHE A 216 -10.29 -0.84 3.67
C PHE A 216 -10.59 -2.32 3.46
N THR A 217 -9.88 -3.00 2.55
CA THR A 217 -10.03 -4.45 2.34
C THR A 217 -9.62 -5.23 3.58
N LEU A 218 -8.47 -4.88 4.18
CA LEU A 218 -8.00 -5.53 5.41
C LEU A 218 -8.98 -5.33 6.57
N VAL A 219 -9.51 -4.11 6.73
CA VAL A 219 -10.51 -3.79 7.76
C VAL A 219 -11.82 -4.53 7.51
N SER A 220 -12.24 -4.66 6.25
CA SER A 220 -13.45 -5.40 5.87
C SER A 220 -13.33 -6.89 6.19
N ILE A 221 -12.17 -7.50 5.89
CA ILE A 221 -11.86 -8.89 6.24
C ILE A 221 -11.86 -9.07 7.76
N TYR A 222 -11.23 -8.14 8.48
CA TYR A 222 -11.20 -8.16 9.95
C TYR A 222 -12.62 -8.15 10.55
N LEU A 223 -13.53 -7.30 10.05
CA LEU A 223 -14.92 -7.27 10.52
C LEU A 223 -15.68 -8.56 10.23
N ALA A 224 -15.46 -9.13 9.05
CA ALA A 224 -16.08 -10.37 8.65
C ALA A 224 -15.62 -11.53 9.54
N ALA A 225 -14.33 -11.59 9.84
CA ALA A 225 -13.75 -12.57 10.76
C ALA A 225 -14.19 -12.36 12.22
N SER A 226 -14.44 -11.11 12.62
CA SER A 226 -14.84 -10.75 14.00
C SER A 226 -16.32 -11.02 14.32
N GLY A 227 -17.06 -11.69 13.43
CA GLY A 227 -18.47 -12.08 13.65
C GLY A 227 -19.51 -11.15 13.03
N SER A 228 -19.08 -10.15 12.24
CA SER A 228 -19.98 -9.20 11.56
C SER A 228 -19.82 -9.21 10.03
N PRO A 229 -20.11 -10.35 9.36
CA PRO A 229 -19.86 -10.50 7.92
C PRO A 229 -20.63 -9.49 7.05
N MET A 230 -21.85 -9.12 7.45
CA MET A 230 -22.65 -8.13 6.70
C MET A 230 -22.01 -6.74 6.74
N ALA A 231 -21.48 -6.32 7.90
CA ALA A 231 -20.83 -5.04 8.06
C ALA A 231 -19.47 -5.00 7.32
N GLY A 232 -18.71 -6.10 7.34
CA GLY A 232 -17.50 -6.25 6.53
C GLY A 232 -17.77 -6.17 5.02
N LEU A 233 -18.81 -6.85 4.53
CA LEU A 233 -19.19 -6.82 3.11
C LEU A 233 -19.72 -5.44 2.68
N ALA A 234 -20.54 -4.79 3.52
CA ALA A 234 -21.01 -3.44 3.28
C ALA A 234 -19.87 -2.42 3.21
N LEU A 235 -18.89 -2.54 4.13
CA LEU A 235 -17.70 -1.68 4.14
C LEU A 235 -16.84 -1.88 2.90
N PHE A 236 -16.64 -3.12 2.45
CA PHE A 236 -15.88 -3.42 1.24
C PHE A 236 -16.54 -2.84 -0.01
N LEU A 237 -17.86 -3.00 -0.14
CA LEU A 237 -18.63 -2.42 -1.25
C LEU A 237 -18.59 -0.89 -1.21
N TRP A 238 -18.76 -0.29 -0.03
CA TRP A 238 -18.67 1.16 0.14
C TRP A 238 -17.30 1.69 -0.27
N GLY A 239 -16.21 1.12 0.27
CA GLY A 239 -14.85 1.54 -0.06
C GLY A 239 -14.52 1.35 -1.54
N SER A 240 -15.03 0.28 -2.17
CA SER A 240 -14.85 0.05 -3.61
C SER A 240 -15.57 1.10 -4.47
N VAL A 241 -16.80 1.45 -4.11
CA VAL A 241 -17.60 2.48 -4.82
C VAL A 241 -16.97 3.86 -4.63
N GLU A 242 -16.60 4.19 -3.41
CA GLU A 242 -15.95 5.46 -3.08
C GLU A 242 -14.63 5.61 -3.85
N LEU A 243 -13.74 4.62 -3.80
CA LEU A 243 -12.48 4.62 -4.55
C LEU A 243 -12.71 4.82 -6.05
N PHE A 244 -13.71 4.14 -6.63
CA PHE A 244 -14.06 4.30 -8.04
C PHE A 244 -14.49 5.73 -8.36
N ILE A 245 -15.30 6.35 -7.50
CA ILE A 245 -15.73 7.75 -7.66
C ILE A 245 -14.52 8.69 -7.54
N VAL A 246 -13.65 8.50 -6.55
CA VAL A 246 -12.47 9.35 -6.34
C VAL A 246 -11.54 9.27 -7.54
N ASP A 247 -11.22 8.06 -8.00
CA ASP A 247 -10.31 7.83 -9.12
C ASP A 247 -10.87 8.35 -10.45
N LYS A 248 -12.17 8.20 -10.70
CA LYS A 248 -12.80 8.63 -11.95
C LYS A 248 -13.15 10.12 -11.98
N THR A 249 -13.36 10.76 -10.82
CA THR A 249 -13.96 12.11 -10.78
C THR A 249 -13.03 13.15 -10.16
N LEU A 250 -12.43 12.86 -9.01
CA LEU A 250 -11.60 13.82 -8.29
C LEU A 250 -10.18 13.88 -8.83
N ARG A 251 -9.57 12.71 -9.09
CA ARG A 251 -8.18 12.65 -9.57
C ARG A 251 -7.99 13.43 -10.89
N PRO A 252 -8.83 13.30 -11.92
CA PRO A 252 -8.66 14.06 -13.17
C PRO A 252 -8.87 15.57 -13.01
N LYS A 253 -9.73 16.00 -12.08
CA LYS A 253 -10.06 17.43 -11.88
C LYS A 253 -9.06 18.18 -11.01
N LEU A 254 -8.34 17.46 -10.14
CA LEU A 254 -7.38 18.05 -9.20
C LEU A 254 -5.93 17.89 -9.66
N VAL A 255 -5.65 16.91 -10.53
CA VAL A 255 -4.30 16.57 -11.01
C VAL A 255 -4.09 16.94 -12.49
N GLY A 256 -5.15 17.36 -13.20
CA GLY A 256 -5.14 17.71 -14.63
C GLY A 256 -5.43 19.17 -14.91
#